data_AF-A0A534VPT3-F1
#
_entry.id   AF-A0A534VPT3-F1
#
_cell.length_a   1.000
_cell.length_b   1.000
_cell.length_c   1.000
_cell.angle_alpha   90.00
_cell.angle_beta   90.00
_cell.angle_gamma   90.00
#
_symmetry.space_group_name_H-M   'P 1'
#
loop_
_entity.id
_entity.type
_entity.pdbx_description
1 polymer ?
#
loop_
_entity_poly.entity_id
_entity_poly.type
_entity_poly.pdbx_seq_one_letter_code
_entity_poly.pdbx_strand_id
1 'polypeptide(L)'
;MDEALVGELEAAIADVGALLVRARKYRRGQTGKGATLLDEALALGDRARRLHRHEALDPAAARVLLTAAAALAARVRGLLSAVRAAPEYRAAVAAHAAGDAAALAAALPAIFVGLEPAPTPPDLFYPLAWQRRGEPRPVAEVVADVQHYRDEGIAAEGDDVAPGTDPELPAVLLLGEAPPDEPVMLRFQSGACGRPAYRLADTGEFLVYAPRLRAPFTVLLRPALETEDDEGAGAYPVWRAALAAALATANVPAEEA
;
A
#
# COMPACT_ATOMS: atom_id res chain seq x y z
N MET A 1 25.45 -25.02 -20.30
CA MET A 1 25.25 -23.85 -19.43
C MET A 1 24.75 -24.37 -18.10
N ASP A 2 25.31 -23.91 -16.98
CA ASP A 2 24.90 -24.38 -15.65
C ASP A 2 23.57 -23.71 -15.27
N GLU A 3 22.47 -24.46 -15.34
CA GLU A 3 21.12 -23.98 -15.03
C GLU A 3 21.03 -23.41 -13.61
N ALA A 4 21.81 -23.95 -12.67
CA ALA A 4 21.84 -23.45 -11.30
C ALA A 4 22.39 -22.02 -11.22
N LEU A 5 23.42 -21.72 -12.01
CA LEU A 5 24.06 -20.41 -12.04
C LEU A 5 23.20 -19.34 -12.72
N VAL A 6 22.41 -19.73 -13.72
CA VAL A 6 21.41 -18.85 -14.34
C VAL A 6 20.30 -18.52 -13.34
N GLY A 7 19.76 -19.53 -12.65
CA GLY A 7 18.75 -19.33 -11.61
C GLY A 7 19.25 -18.46 -10.45
N GLU A 8 20.50 -18.61 -10.03
CA GLU A 8 21.12 -17.75 -9.01
C GLU A 8 21.18 -16.28 -9.46
N LEU A 9 21.55 -16.03 -10.71
CA LEU A 9 21.62 -14.69 -11.26
C LEU A 9 20.24 -14.04 -11.39
N GLU A 10 19.23 -14.81 -11.81
CA GLU A 10 17.83 -14.35 -11.88
C GLU A 10 17.32 -13.95 -10.50
N ALA A 11 17.55 -14.80 -9.48
CA ALA A 11 17.18 -14.51 -8.11
C ALA A 11 17.90 -13.24 -7.60
N ALA A 12 19.21 -13.11 -7.84
CA ALA A 12 19.97 -11.94 -7.41
C ALA A 12 19.47 -10.63 -8.06
N ILE A 13 19.10 -10.65 -9.34
CA ILE A 13 18.54 -9.48 -10.04
C ILE A 13 17.14 -9.16 -9.50
N ALA A 14 16.31 -10.18 -9.25
CA ALA A 14 14.98 -10.00 -8.66
C ALA A 14 15.05 -9.38 -7.26
N ASP A 15 15.99 -9.83 -6.42
CA ASP A 15 16.24 -9.28 -5.08
C ASP A 15 16.65 -7.80 -5.13
N VAL A 16 17.52 -7.43 -6.07
CA VAL A 16 17.87 -6.02 -6.30
C VAL A 16 16.64 -5.22 -6.69
N GLY A 17 15.80 -5.74 -7.59
CA GLY A 17 14.54 -5.12 -7.99
C GLY A 17 13.61 -4.87 -6.81
N ALA A 18 13.41 -5.89 -5.95
CA ALA A 18 12.57 -5.77 -4.76
C ALA A 18 13.11 -4.71 -3.78
N LEU A 19 14.43 -4.64 -3.58
CA LEU A 19 15.05 -3.61 -2.74
C LEU A 19 14.86 -2.20 -3.33
N LEU A 20 14.91 -2.06 -4.66
CA LEU A 20 14.71 -0.77 -5.32
C LEU A 20 13.27 -0.29 -5.21
N VAL A 21 12.28 -1.17 -5.31
CA VAL A 21 10.87 -0.82 -5.06
C VAL A 21 10.72 -0.18 -3.68
N ARG A 22 11.31 -0.81 -2.65
CA ARG A 22 11.32 -0.25 -1.27
C ARG A 22 12.03 1.09 -1.18
N ALA A 23 13.18 1.24 -1.84
CA ALA A 23 13.95 2.47 -1.77
C ALA A 23 13.24 3.66 -2.45
N ARG A 24 12.51 3.40 -3.54
CA ARG A 24 11.91 4.44 -4.39
C ARG A 24 10.79 5.23 -3.74
N LYS A 25 10.13 4.71 -2.69
CA LYS A 25 9.12 5.48 -1.94
C LYS A 25 9.72 6.63 -1.11
N TYR A 26 11.02 6.59 -0.82
CA TYR A 26 11.71 7.65 -0.07
C TYR A 26 12.36 8.66 -1.00
N ARG A 27 12.39 9.93 -0.58
CA ARG A 27 13.08 11.00 -1.34
C ARG A 27 14.55 10.72 -1.59
N ARG A 28 15.24 10.15 -0.60
CA ARG A 28 16.66 9.77 -0.73
C ARG A 28 16.88 8.68 -1.77
N GLY A 29 15.88 7.84 -2.06
CA GLY A 29 15.93 6.85 -3.14
C GLY A 29 15.81 7.47 -4.53
N GLN A 30 15.31 8.70 -4.64
CA GLN A 30 15.12 9.41 -5.91
C GLN A 30 16.10 10.58 -6.12
N THR A 31 16.99 10.84 -5.15
CA THR A 31 17.90 11.98 -5.17
C THR A 31 19.33 11.56 -4.86
N GLY A 32 20.30 12.40 -5.23
CA GLY A 32 21.72 12.15 -4.96
C GLY A 32 22.19 10.77 -5.42
N LYS A 33 22.78 9.99 -4.51
CA LYS A 33 23.25 8.63 -4.80
C LYS A 33 22.13 7.61 -5.06
N GLY A 34 20.89 7.90 -4.68
CA GLY A 34 19.74 7.01 -4.93
C GLY A 34 19.27 7.07 -6.38
N ALA A 35 19.36 8.25 -7.00
CA ALA A 35 18.80 8.52 -8.33
C ALA A 35 19.35 7.60 -9.44
N THR A 36 20.60 7.14 -9.32
CA THR A 36 21.24 6.28 -10.35
C THR A 36 21.01 4.79 -10.14
N LEU A 37 20.51 4.36 -8.97
CA LEU A 37 20.47 2.94 -8.60
C LEU A 37 19.53 2.13 -9.50
N LEU A 38 18.44 2.74 -9.98
CA LEU A 38 17.52 2.11 -10.93
C LEU A 38 18.21 1.87 -12.28
N ASP A 39 18.87 2.88 -12.83
CA ASP A 39 19.57 2.78 -14.12
C ASP A 39 20.69 1.74 -14.06
N GLU A 40 21.42 1.68 -12.95
CA GLU A 40 22.47 0.68 -12.71
C GLU A 40 21.90 -0.75 -12.66
N ALA A 41 20.74 -0.94 -12.03
CA ALA A 41 20.07 -2.25 -11.98
C ALA A 41 19.53 -2.68 -13.35
N LEU A 42 18.94 -1.75 -14.11
CA LEU A 42 18.49 -2.00 -15.47
C LEU A 42 19.67 -2.37 -16.37
N ALA A 43 20.79 -1.64 -16.28
CA ALA A 43 22.00 -1.94 -17.03
C ALA A 43 22.58 -3.33 -16.70
N LEU A 44 22.52 -3.74 -15.42
CA LEU A 44 22.92 -5.08 -14.98
C LEU A 44 22.04 -6.16 -15.60
N GLY A 45 20.71 -6.01 -15.51
CA GLY A 45 19.75 -6.95 -16.09
C GLY A 45 19.88 -7.06 -17.62
N ASP A 46 20.07 -5.92 -18.29
CA ASP A 46 20.29 -5.90 -19.73
C ASP A 46 21.60 -6.55 -20.16
N ARG A 47 22.66 -6.39 -19.35
CA ARG A 47 23.93 -7.08 -19.58
C ARG A 47 23.77 -8.60 -19.44
N ALA A 48 23.05 -9.06 -18.41
CA ALA A 48 22.75 -10.48 -18.22
C ALA A 48 21.97 -11.06 -19.42
N ARG A 49 20.88 -10.38 -19.82
CA ARG A 49 20.05 -10.78 -20.97
C ARG A 49 20.85 -10.81 -22.27
N ARG A 50 21.72 -9.81 -22.52
CA ARG A 50 22.57 -9.78 -23.72
C ARG A 50 23.53 -10.97 -23.75
N LEU A 51 24.22 -11.25 -22.65
CA LEU A 51 25.16 -12.38 -22.57
C LEU A 51 24.46 -13.72 -22.74
N HIS A 52 23.28 -13.89 -22.13
CA HIS A 52 22.47 -15.10 -22.29
C HIS A 52 22.02 -15.30 -23.76
N ARG A 53 21.48 -14.26 -24.40
CA ARG A 53 21.04 -14.33 -25.81
C ARG A 53 22.14 -14.66 -26.81
N HIS A 54 23.39 -14.34 -26.51
CA HIS A 54 24.54 -14.58 -27.38
C HIS A 54 25.36 -15.80 -26.94
N GLU A 55 24.80 -16.64 -26.07
CA GLU A 55 25.46 -17.85 -25.52
C GLU A 55 26.83 -17.57 -24.87
N ALA A 56 27.05 -16.33 -24.41
CA ALA A 56 28.30 -15.84 -23.84
C ALA A 56 28.26 -15.72 -22.31
N LEU A 57 27.22 -16.27 -21.68
CA LEU A 57 27.08 -16.31 -20.22
C LEU A 57 27.80 -17.53 -19.65
N ASP A 58 29.14 -17.46 -19.64
CA ASP A 58 29.98 -18.48 -19.01
C ASP A 58 30.08 -18.30 -17.47
N PRO A 59 30.67 -19.26 -16.74
CA PRO A 59 30.78 -19.16 -15.29
C PRO A 59 31.63 -17.99 -14.77
N ALA A 60 32.54 -17.43 -15.57
CA ALA A 60 33.30 -16.24 -15.18
C ALA A 60 32.44 -14.98 -15.33
N ALA A 61 31.75 -14.84 -16.46
CA ALA A 61 30.83 -13.74 -16.71
C ALA A 61 29.68 -13.71 -15.69
N ALA A 62 29.10 -14.86 -15.37
CA ALA A 62 28.06 -14.97 -14.35
C ALA A 62 28.56 -14.55 -12.96
N ARG A 63 29.76 -14.98 -12.54
CA ARG A 63 30.36 -14.54 -11.26
C ARG A 63 30.58 -13.03 -11.20
N VAL A 64 30.99 -12.41 -12.31
CA VAL A 64 31.13 -10.95 -12.40
C VAL A 64 29.78 -10.26 -12.22
N LEU A 65 28.72 -10.77 -12.85
CA LEU A 65 27.37 -10.22 -12.70
C LEU A 65 26.81 -10.41 -11.30
N LEU A 66 27.00 -11.58 -10.69
CA LEU A 66 26.60 -11.85 -9.30
C LEU A 66 27.31 -10.92 -8.31
N THR A 67 28.62 -10.69 -8.50
CA THR A 67 29.39 -9.74 -7.69
C THR A 67 28.84 -8.32 -7.83
N ALA A 68 28.50 -7.91 -9.06
CA ALA A 68 27.89 -6.60 -9.31
C ALA A 68 26.49 -6.48 -8.69
N ALA A 69 25.66 -7.53 -8.78
CA ALA A 69 24.35 -7.60 -8.15
C ALA A 69 24.46 -7.45 -6.61
N ALA A 70 25.38 -8.19 -5.99
CA ALA A 70 25.61 -8.14 -4.55
C ALA A 70 26.09 -6.74 -4.09
N ALA A 71 27.01 -6.11 -4.83
CA ALA A 71 27.48 -4.76 -4.55
C ALA A 71 26.34 -3.72 -4.67
N LEU A 72 25.48 -3.86 -5.68
CA LEU A 72 24.34 -2.99 -5.86
C LEU A 72 23.30 -3.19 -4.74
N ALA A 73 22.96 -4.43 -4.40
CA ALA A 73 22.08 -4.74 -3.28
C ALA A 73 22.60 -4.16 -1.96
N ALA A 74 23.89 -4.28 -1.69
CA ALA A 74 24.53 -3.70 -0.50
C ALA A 74 24.38 -2.18 -0.45
N ARG A 75 24.54 -1.48 -1.59
CA ARG A 75 24.33 -0.04 -1.67
C ARG A 75 22.87 0.36 -1.42
N VAL A 76 21.91 -0.37 -1.98
CA VAL A 76 20.48 -0.09 -1.75
C VAL A 76 20.13 -0.32 -0.27
N ARG A 77 20.59 -1.41 0.34
CA ARG A 77 20.40 -1.66 1.78
C ARG A 77 21.05 -0.57 2.64
N GLY A 78 22.25 -0.12 2.28
CA GLY A 78 22.92 1.00 2.95
C GLY A 78 22.11 2.30 2.86
N LEU A 79 21.49 2.58 1.72
CA LEU A 79 20.59 3.72 1.54
C LEU A 79 19.36 3.61 2.44
N LEU A 80 18.69 2.45 2.47
CA LEU A 80 17.53 2.21 3.33
C LEU A 80 17.87 2.37 4.82
N SER A 81 19.01 1.83 5.25
CA SER A 81 19.51 2.02 6.61
C SER A 81 19.77 3.49 6.92
N ALA A 82 20.37 4.24 5.98
CA ALA A 82 20.61 5.67 6.13
C ALA A 82 19.31 6.50 6.18
N VAL A 83 18.24 6.07 5.52
CA VAL A 83 16.90 6.68 5.67
C VAL A 83 16.41 6.53 7.10
N ARG A 84 16.43 5.31 7.66
CA ARG A 84 15.94 5.08 9.04
C ARG A 84 16.79 5.78 10.10
N ALA A 85 18.09 5.92 9.87
CA ALA A 85 18.99 6.65 10.75
C ALA A 85 18.81 8.19 10.67
N ALA A 86 18.12 8.69 9.65
CA ALA A 86 17.94 10.12 9.42
C ALA A 86 17.19 10.79 10.58
N PRO A 87 17.56 12.03 10.98
CA PRO A 87 16.84 12.77 12.00
C PRO A 87 15.35 12.96 11.68
N GLU A 88 15.03 13.22 10.41
CA GLU A 88 13.65 13.47 9.97
C GLU A 88 12.77 12.22 10.15
N TYR A 89 13.29 11.04 9.77
CA TYR A 89 12.58 9.77 9.93
C TYR A 89 12.35 9.45 11.40
N ARG A 90 13.39 9.55 12.24
CA ARG A 90 13.27 9.28 13.68
C ARG A 90 12.31 10.26 14.37
N ALA A 91 12.32 11.53 13.95
CA ALA A 91 11.37 12.53 14.44
C ALA A 91 9.92 12.19 14.04
N ALA A 92 9.70 11.75 12.80
CA ALA A 92 8.37 11.30 12.36
C ALA A 92 7.90 10.07 13.17
N VAL A 93 8.77 9.08 13.42
CA VAL A 93 8.41 7.89 14.20
C VAL A 93 8.04 8.29 15.64
N ALA A 94 8.81 9.17 16.25
CA ALA A 94 8.52 9.69 17.59
C ALA A 94 7.20 10.48 17.62
N ALA A 95 6.96 11.35 16.62
CA ALA A 95 5.73 12.13 16.51
C ALA A 95 4.50 11.22 16.31
N HIS A 96 4.61 10.19 15.46
CA HIS A 96 3.55 9.21 15.25
C HIS A 96 3.23 8.45 16.54
N ALA A 97 4.24 7.95 17.25
CA ALA A 97 4.06 7.26 18.53
C ALA A 97 3.43 8.17 19.62
N ALA A 98 3.74 9.47 19.59
CA ALA A 98 3.19 10.45 20.53
C ALA A 98 1.81 11.00 20.12
N GLY A 99 1.33 10.70 18.92
CA GLY A 99 0.11 11.31 18.36
C GLY A 99 0.26 12.81 18.03
N ASP A 100 1.49 13.29 17.82
CA ASP A 100 1.76 14.69 17.45
C ASP A 100 1.54 14.90 15.94
N ALA A 101 0.28 15.18 15.59
CA ALA A 101 -0.13 15.37 14.21
C ALA A 101 0.60 16.53 13.51
N ALA A 102 0.97 17.59 14.24
CA ALA A 102 1.62 18.77 13.65
C ALA A 102 3.08 18.47 13.30
N ALA A 103 3.82 17.85 14.22
CA ALA A 103 5.19 17.44 13.96
C ALA A 103 5.25 16.37 12.86
N LEU A 104 4.30 15.42 12.87
CA LEU A 104 4.22 14.40 11.84
C LEU A 104 3.93 15.01 10.45
N ALA A 105 2.99 15.96 10.37
CA ALA A 105 2.68 16.67 9.13
C ALA A 105 3.88 17.43 8.53
N ALA A 106 4.75 17.97 9.40
CA ALA A 106 5.95 18.67 8.97
C ALA A 106 7.03 17.69 8.48
N ALA A 107 7.15 16.51 9.08
CA ALA A 107 8.23 15.56 8.80
C ALA A 107 7.98 14.67 7.58
N LEU A 108 6.75 14.16 7.40
CA LEU A 108 6.42 13.17 6.37
C LEU A 108 6.81 13.61 4.94
N PRO A 109 6.53 14.85 4.49
CA PRO A 109 6.90 15.27 3.15
C PRO A 109 8.41 15.29 2.92
N ALA A 110 9.27 15.35 3.95
CA ALA A 110 10.72 15.28 3.78
C ALA A 110 11.23 13.84 3.59
N ILE A 111 10.44 12.85 4.01
CA ILE A 111 10.80 11.42 4.01
C ILE A 111 10.31 10.75 2.73
N PHE A 112 9.00 10.85 2.47
CA PHE A 112 8.34 10.16 1.37
C PHE A 112 8.18 11.06 0.15
N VAL A 113 8.18 10.43 -1.02
CA VAL A 113 7.84 11.06 -2.29
C VAL A 113 6.33 10.96 -2.56
N GLY A 114 5.82 11.81 -3.46
CA GLY A 114 4.45 11.69 -3.96
C GLY A 114 3.35 12.00 -2.93
N LEU A 115 3.69 12.52 -1.75
CA LEU A 115 2.70 12.97 -0.76
C LEU A 115 2.22 14.40 -1.07
N GLU A 116 0.94 14.53 -1.39
CA GLU A 116 0.24 15.82 -1.54
C GLU A 116 -0.58 16.10 -0.26
N PRO A 117 -0.31 17.18 0.48
CA PRO A 117 -1.07 17.50 1.68
C PRO A 117 -2.57 17.67 1.38
N ALA A 118 -3.43 16.97 2.14
CA ALA A 118 -4.87 17.06 2.05
C ALA A 118 -5.45 17.55 3.40
N PRO A 119 -5.39 18.85 3.72
CA PRO A 119 -5.82 19.36 5.03
C PRO A 119 -7.33 19.22 5.27
N THR A 120 -8.11 19.18 4.20
CA THR A 120 -9.55 18.90 4.20
C THR A 120 -9.79 17.86 3.11
N PRO A 121 -9.60 16.57 3.40
CA PRO A 121 -9.85 15.53 2.41
C PRO A 121 -11.35 15.50 2.06
N PRO A 122 -11.71 15.06 0.83
CA PRO A 122 -13.11 14.84 0.46
C PRO A 122 -13.72 13.69 1.28
N ASP A 123 -14.91 13.23 0.91
CA ASP A 123 -15.39 11.93 1.41
C ASP A 123 -14.36 10.85 1.04
N LEU A 124 -14.03 10.00 2.01
CA LEU A 124 -13.04 8.94 1.85
C LEU A 124 -13.69 7.58 2.06
N PHE A 125 -13.20 6.57 1.36
CA PHE A 125 -13.83 5.27 1.29
C PHE A 125 -12.88 4.16 1.70
N TYR A 126 -13.37 3.19 2.48
CA TYR A 126 -12.64 1.99 2.85
C TYR A 126 -13.41 0.75 2.39
N PRO A 127 -12.85 -0.10 1.51
CA PRO A 127 -13.53 -1.28 1.03
C PRO A 127 -13.65 -2.34 2.12
N LEU A 128 -14.79 -3.00 2.19
CA LEU A 128 -14.99 -4.16 3.04
C LEU A 128 -14.96 -5.43 2.20
N ALA A 129 -14.10 -6.37 2.60
CA ALA A 129 -14.07 -7.69 2.02
C ALA A 129 -15.45 -8.35 2.18
N TRP A 130 -16.21 -8.46 1.09
CA TRP A 130 -17.56 -8.98 1.10
C TRP A 130 -17.64 -10.39 0.49
N GLN A 131 -16.63 -10.81 -0.26
CA GLN A 131 -16.53 -12.14 -0.87
C GLN A 131 -15.49 -13.03 -0.18
N ARG A 132 -15.69 -14.34 -0.30
CA ARG A 132 -14.71 -15.37 0.03
C ARG A 132 -14.85 -16.53 -0.95
N ARG A 133 -13.79 -16.77 -1.74
CA ARG A 133 -13.77 -17.83 -2.78
C ARG A 133 -14.89 -17.67 -3.82
N GLY A 134 -15.10 -16.44 -4.32
CA GLY A 134 -16.11 -16.15 -5.34
C GLY A 134 -17.55 -16.07 -4.83
N GLU A 135 -17.79 -16.22 -3.53
CA GLU A 135 -19.15 -16.19 -2.97
C GLU A 135 -19.30 -15.08 -1.92
N PRO A 136 -20.48 -14.45 -1.77
CA PRO A 136 -20.73 -13.51 -0.69
C PRO A 136 -20.48 -14.15 0.68
N ARG A 137 -19.72 -13.47 1.53
CA ARG A 137 -19.47 -13.87 2.92
C ARG A 137 -20.77 -13.90 3.72
N PRO A 138 -20.89 -14.70 4.79
CA PRO A 138 -22.05 -14.63 5.66
C PRO A 138 -22.28 -13.21 6.20
N VAL A 139 -23.52 -12.72 6.13
CA VAL A 139 -23.91 -11.36 6.58
C VAL A 139 -23.44 -11.06 8.00
N ALA A 140 -23.56 -12.04 8.90
CA ALA A 140 -23.13 -11.89 10.29
C ALA A 140 -21.63 -11.59 10.43
N GLU A 141 -20.78 -12.13 9.54
CA GLU A 141 -19.34 -11.83 9.55
C GLU A 141 -19.07 -10.40 9.11
N VAL A 142 -19.72 -9.93 8.03
CA VAL A 142 -19.56 -8.56 7.55
C VAL A 142 -20.06 -7.54 8.58
N VAL A 143 -21.19 -7.81 9.23
CA VAL A 143 -21.70 -6.96 10.32
C VAL A 143 -20.73 -6.96 11.51
N ALA A 144 -20.13 -8.10 11.85
CA ALA A 144 -19.13 -8.16 12.91
C ALA A 144 -17.89 -7.32 12.58
N ASP A 145 -17.40 -7.36 11.34
CA ASP A 145 -16.28 -6.52 10.88
C ASP A 145 -16.65 -5.02 10.97
N VAL A 146 -17.85 -4.65 10.51
CA VAL A 146 -18.36 -3.27 10.60
C VAL A 146 -18.46 -2.80 12.06
N GLN A 147 -18.98 -3.63 12.95
CA GLN A 147 -19.06 -3.33 14.38
C GLN A 147 -17.67 -3.20 15.00
N HIS A 148 -16.73 -4.09 14.65
CA HIS A 148 -15.34 -4.00 15.08
C HIS A 148 -14.70 -2.68 14.65
N TYR A 149 -14.88 -2.25 13.39
CA TYR A 149 -14.35 -0.98 12.92
C TYR A 149 -15.02 0.22 13.60
N ARG A 150 -16.32 0.15 13.90
CA ARG A 150 -17.01 1.20 14.66
C ARG A 150 -16.45 1.32 16.08
N ASP A 151 -16.23 0.19 16.74
CA ASP A 151 -15.94 0.15 18.17
C ASP A 151 -14.42 0.32 18.45
N GLU A 152 -13.55 -0.25 17.62
CA GLU A 152 -12.09 -0.19 17.81
C GLU A 152 -11.38 0.81 16.89
N GLY A 153 -11.96 1.10 15.72
CA GLY A 153 -11.34 1.85 14.63
C GLY A 153 -10.51 0.97 13.69
N ILE A 154 -10.31 1.45 12.46
CA ILE A 154 -9.49 0.78 11.45
C ILE A 154 -8.02 0.93 11.84
N ALA A 155 -7.29 -0.19 11.96
CA ALA A 155 -5.86 -0.15 12.25
C ALA A 155 -5.08 0.39 11.05
N ALA A 156 -4.10 1.24 11.33
CA ALA A 156 -3.12 1.62 10.33
C ALA A 156 -2.20 0.43 10.01
N GLU A 157 -1.87 0.30 8.73
CA GLU A 157 -0.96 -0.72 8.26
C GLU A 157 0.30 -0.04 7.72
N GLY A 158 1.45 -0.66 8.00
CA GLY A 158 2.74 -0.23 7.51
C GLY A 158 3.30 -1.33 6.61
N ASP A 159 3.60 -0.98 5.37
CA ASP A 159 4.13 -1.91 4.39
C ASP A 159 5.51 -1.44 3.91
N ASP A 160 6.44 -2.39 3.74
CA ASP A 160 7.83 -2.07 3.41
C ASP A 160 8.00 -1.62 1.95
N VAL A 161 7.05 -1.93 1.07
CA VAL A 161 7.05 -1.58 -0.36
C VAL A 161 6.00 -0.53 -0.75
N ALA A 162 4.91 -0.39 0.01
CA ALA A 162 3.82 0.51 -0.34
C ALA A 162 4.26 2.00 -0.30
N PRO A 163 3.80 2.84 -1.24
CA PRO A 163 4.10 4.26 -1.24
C PRO A 163 3.61 4.96 0.03
N GLY A 164 4.42 5.89 0.55
CA GLY A 164 4.05 6.74 1.68
C GLY A 164 4.01 6.07 3.06
N THR A 165 4.00 4.74 3.17
CA THR A 165 4.00 4.07 4.48
C THR A 165 5.30 3.34 4.75
N ASP A 166 5.50 2.95 6.00
CA ASP A 166 6.60 2.10 6.46
C ASP A 166 6.13 1.35 7.73
N PRO A 167 6.68 0.18 8.08
CA PRO A 167 6.30 -0.52 9.31
C PRO A 167 6.37 0.33 10.60
N GLU A 168 7.29 1.31 10.68
CA GLU A 168 7.40 2.22 11.83
C GLU A 168 6.55 3.51 11.66
N LEU A 169 6.03 3.75 10.45
CA LEU A 169 5.16 4.86 10.08
C LEU A 169 3.92 4.34 9.33
N PRO A 170 3.06 3.55 10.00
CA PRO A 170 1.87 3.01 9.39
C PRO A 170 0.84 4.11 9.13
N ALA A 171 -0.05 3.89 8.16
CA ALA A 171 -1.19 4.76 7.91
C ALA A 171 -2.43 3.93 7.53
N VAL A 172 -3.61 4.52 7.68
CA VAL A 172 -4.84 3.97 7.11
C VAL A 172 -4.95 4.42 5.67
N LEU A 173 -4.95 3.48 4.74
CA LEU A 173 -5.18 3.71 3.31
C LEU A 173 -6.69 3.82 3.05
N LEU A 174 -7.09 4.87 2.35
CA LEU A 174 -8.46 5.16 1.97
C LEU A 174 -8.52 5.56 0.50
N LEU A 175 -9.66 5.34 -0.14
CA LEU A 175 -9.90 5.73 -1.53
C LEU A 175 -10.57 7.11 -1.57
N GLY A 176 -10.27 7.90 -2.61
CA GLY A 176 -10.93 9.19 -2.84
C GLY A 176 -12.31 9.07 -3.48
N GLU A 177 -12.60 7.91 -4.06
CA GLU A 177 -13.87 7.58 -4.72
C GLU A 177 -14.20 6.11 -4.42
N ALA A 178 -15.50 5.76 -4.42
CA ALA A 178 -15.94 4.38 -4.23
C ALA A 178 -15.80 3.60 -5.56
N PRO A 179 -14.98 2.53 -5.63
CA PRO A 179 -14.80 1.76 -6.87
C PRO A 179 -16.11 1.10 -7.34
N PRO A 180 -16.43 1.11 -8.66
CA PRO A 180 -17.69 0.59 -9.22
C PRO A 180 -17.88 -0.93 -9.11
N ASP A 181 -16.84 -1.65 -8.73
CA ASP A 181 -16.79 -3.09 -8.48
C ASP A 181 -16.91 -3.46 -6.99
N GLU A 182 -16.72 -2.50 -6.07
CA GLU A 182 -16.81 -2.76 -4.62
C GLU A 182 -18.22 -2.49 -4.06
N PRO A 183 -19.01 -3.51 -3.67
CA PRO A 183 -20.40 -3.34 -3.28
C PRO A 183 -20.62 -2.83 -1.85
N VAL A 184 -19.62 -3.00 -0.97
CA VAL A 184 -19.72 -2.61 0.43
C VAL A 184 -18.53 -1.74 0.80
N MET A 185 -18.81 -0.47 1.06
CA MET A 185 -17.80 0.51 1.43
C MET A 185 -18.15 1.15 2.78
N LEU A 186 -17.14 1.50 3.57
CA LEU A 186 -17.29 2.48 4.63
C LEU A 186 -16.99 3.86 4.06
N ARG A 187 -17.94 4.79 4.14
CA ARG A 187 -17.75 6.19 3.77
C ARG A 187 -17.51 7.03 5.01
N PHE A 188 -16.38 7.72 5.03
CA PHE A 188 -16.06 8.75 5.99
C PHE A 188 -16.34 10.11 5.38
N GLN A 189 -17.11 10.93 6.08
CA GLN A 189 -17.44 12.28 5.61
C GLN A 189 -16.19 13.17 5.53
N SER A 190 -16.21 14.12 4.60
CA SER A 190 -15.14 15.11 4.45
C SER A 190 -14.74 15.72 5.80
N GLY A 191 -13.44 15.70 6.07
CA GLY A 191 -12.84 16.22 7.31
C GLY A 191 -12.99 15.33 8.55
N ALA A 192 -13.71 14.19 8.48
CA ALA A 192 -13.91 13.32 9.64
C ALA A 192 -12.67 12.48 10.00
N CYS A 193 -11.81 12.14 9.02
CA CYS A 193 -10.72 11.18 9.21
C CYS A 193 -9.54 11.66 10.07
N GLY A 194 -9.53 12.92 10.52
CA GLY A 194 -8.42 13.47 11.29
C GLY A 194 -7.22 13.85 10.44
N ARG A 195 -6.09 14.14 11.09
CA ARG A 195 -4.87 14.67 10.48
C ARG A 195 -3.61 14.01 11.09
N PRO A 196 -2.50 13.95 10.34
CA PRO A 196 -2.36 14.44 8.97
C PRO A 196 -2.87 13.45 7.93
N ALA A 197 -3.44 14.00 6.85
CA ALA A 197 -3.91 13.26 5.69
C ALA A 197 -3.17 13.73 4.44
N TYR A 198 -2.79 12.78 3.58
CA TYR A 198 -2.10 13.04 2.33
C TYR A 198 -2.76 12.25 1.21
N ARG A 199 -2.77 12.81 0.02
CA ARG A 199 -3.09 12.11 -1.21
C ARG A 199 -1.80 11.61 -1.86
N LEU A 200 -1.79 10.38 -2.34
CA LEU A 200 -0.73 9.84 -3.18
C LEU A 200 -0.90 10.38 -4.60
N ALA A 201 0.11 11.08 -5.10
CA ALA A 201 0.07 11.72 -6.42
C ALA A 201 -0.13 10.71 -7.57
N ASP A 202 0.44 9.51 -7.43
CA ASP A 202 0.43 8.50 -8.49
C ASP A 202 -0.89 7.72 -8.58
N THR A 203 -1.50 7.39 -7.44
CA THR A 203 -2.71 6.54 -7.37
C THR A 203 -3.98 7.33 -7.06
N GLY A 204 -3.85 8.53 -6.48
CA GLY A 204 -4.97 9.32 -5.99
C GLY A 204 -5.56 8.84 -4.66
N GLU A 205 -5.03 7.75 -4.09
CA GLU A 205 -5.44 7.22 -2.77
C GLU A 205 -5.00 8.15 -1.64
N PHE A 206 -5.60 7.98 -0.47
CA PHE A 206 -5.37 8.81 0.70
C PHE A 206 -4.74 8.00 1.83
N LEU A 207 -3.74 8.60 2.48
CA LEU A 207 -3.10 8.08 3.67
C LEU A 207 -3.46 8.97 4.86
N VAL A 208 -4.08 8.38 5.87
CA VAL A 208 -4.38 9.03 7.15
C VAL A 208 -3.45 8.46 8.21
N TYR A 209 -2.55 9.29 8.74
CA TYR A 209 -1.55 8.85 9.70
C TYR A 209 -2.09 8.95 11.13
N ALA A 210 -2.68 7.86 11.58
CA ALA A 210 -3.06 7.63 12.97
C ALA A 210 -2.92 6.13 13.25
N PRO A 211 -2.52 5.70 14.47
CA PRO A 211 -2.42 4.28 14.79
C PRO A 211 -3.72 3.50 14.55
N ARG A 212 -4.86 4.16 14.82
CA ARG A 212 -6.20 3.69 14.49
C ARG A 212 -7.07 4.85 14.05
N LEU A 213 -7.80 4.69 12.95
CA LEU A 213 -8.80 5.62 12.48
C LEU A 213 -10.15 5.32 13.16
N ARG A 214 -10.58 6.23 14.03
CA ARG A 214 -11.84 6.15 14.80
C ARG A 214 -12.90 7.15 14.32
N ALA A 215 -12.83 7.53 13.05
CA ALA A 215 -13.79 8.47 12.49
C ALA A 215 -15.17 7.81 12.32
N PRO A 216 -16.27 8.58 12.49
CA PRO A 216 -17.61 8.08 12.18
C PRO A 216 -17.72 7.80 10.68
N PHE A 217 -18.47 6.75 10.34
CA PHE A 217 -18.71 6.34 8.95
C PHE A 217 -20.16 5.94 8.72
N THR A 218 -20.55 5.95 7.45
CA THR A 218 -21.77 5.33 6.93
C THR A 218 -21.39 4.16 6.04
N VAL A 219 -22.11 3.04 6.13
CA VAL A 219 -21.94 1.93 5.20
C VAL A 219 -22.66 2.25 3.89
N LEU A 220 -21.95 2.22 2.76
CA LEU A 220 -22.56 2.30 1.45
C LEU A 220 -22.77 0.90 0.89
N LEU A 221 -23.98 0.63 0.42
CA LEU A 221 -24.36 -0.62 -0.22
C LEU A 221 -24.78 -0.36 -1.66
N ARG A 222 -23.99 -0.85 -2.62
CA ARG A 222 -24.32 -0.69 -4.04
C ARG A 222 -25.64 -1.39 -4.38
N PRO A 223 -26.55 -0.80 -5.18
CA PRO A 223 -27.81 -1.44 -5.53
C PRO A 223 -27.66 -2.72 -6.37
N ALA A 224 -26.68 -2.75 -7.29
CA ALA A 224 -26.42 -3.88 -8.20
C ALA A 224 -24.92 -3.99 -8.51
N LEU A 225 -24.45 -5.16 -8.92
CA LEU A 225 -23.08 -5.34 -9.44
C LEU A 225 -23.09 -5.08 -10.96
N GLU A 226 -22.07 -4.40 -11.48
CA GLU A 226 -21.99 -4.04 -12.90
C GLU A 226 -21.56 -5.22 -13.80
N THR A 227 -20.96 -6.24 -13.21
CA THR A 227 -20.40 -7.41 -13.88
C THR A 227 -21.30 -8.63 -13.69
N GLU A 228 -22.07 -8.97 -14.74
CA GLU A 228 -22.90 -10.20 -14.77
C GLU A 228 -22.05 -11.49 -14.69
N ASP A 229 -20.76 -11.40 -15.02
CA ASP A 229 -19.80 -12.52 -15.02
C ASP A 229 -19.15 -12.77 -13.65
N ASP A 230 -19.47 -12.00 -12.61
CA ASP A 230 -18.93 -12.26 -11.28
C ASP A 230 -19.61 -13.47 -10.62
N GLU A 231 -18.79 -14.45 -10.24
CA GLU A 231 -19.22 -15.50 -9.31
C GLU A 231 -19.84 -14.83 -8.07
N GLY A 232 -21.09 -15.19 -7.74
CA GLY A 232 -21.86 -14.57 -6.66
C GLY A 232 -22.83 -13.44 -7.06
N ALA A 233 -22.80 -12.93 -8.31
CA ALA A 233 -23.68 -11.84 -8.75
C ALA A 233 -25.18 -12.17 -8.63
N GLY A 234 -25.57 -13.42 -8.90
CA GLY A 234 -26.95 -13.88 -8.75
C GLY A 234 -27.45 -13.91 -7.30
N ALA A 235 -26.55 -14.13 -6.33
CA ALA A 235 -26.90 -14.15 -4.90
C ALA A 235 -26.88 -12.74 -4.26
N TYR A 236 -26.21 -11.79 -4.92
CA TYR A 236 -25.97 -10.45 -4.38
C TYR A 236 -27.25 -9.70 -3.94
N PRO A 237 -28.35 -9.64 -4.72
CA PRO A 237 -29.53 -8.86 -4.30
C PRO A 237 -30.15 -9.36 -2.99
N VAL A 238 -30.26 -10.69 -2.83
CA VAL A 238 -30.80 -11.32 -1.61
C VAL A 238 -29.85 -11.10 -0.44
N TRP A 239 -28.55 -11.30 -0.68
CA TRP A 239 -27.52 -11.08 0.31
C TRP A 239 -27.46 -9.63 0.80
N ARG A 240 -27.50 -8.66 -0.12
CA ARG A 240 -27.51 -7.22 0.15
C ARG A 240 -28.71 -6.82 1.00
N ALA A 241 -29.91 -7.31 0.66
CA ALA A 241 -31.12 -7.02 1.43
C ALA A 241 -31.00 -7.55 2.87
N ALA A 242 -30.46 -8.76 3.04
CA ALA A 242 -30.20 -9.33 4.35
C ALA A 242 -29.13 -8.52 5.13
N LEU A 243 -28.08 -8.06 4.46
CA LEU A 243 -27.06 -7.20 5.06
C LEU A 243 -27.63 -5.86 5.52
N ALA A 244 -28.42 -5.18 4.69
CA ALA A 244 -29.07 -3.91 5.05
C ALA A 244 -29.96 -4.06 6.30
N ALA A 245 -30.75 -5.13 6.37
CA ALA A 245 -31.60 -5.41 7.55
C ALA A 245 -30.76 -5.70 8.81
N ALA A 246 -29.65 -6.43 8.68
CA ALA A 246 -28.77 -6.73 9.79
C ALA A 246 -28.02 -5.48 10.31
N LEU A 247 -27.56 -4.61 9.41
CA LEU A 247 -26.94 -3.32 9.76
C LEU A 247 -27.92 -2.41 10.51
N ALA A 248 -29.18 -2.33 10.05
CA ALA A 248 -30.24 -1.59 10.73
C ALA A 248 -30.49 -2.13 12.15
N THR A 249 -30.54 -3.46 12.30
CA THR A 249 -30.68 -4.12 13.62
C THR A 249 -29.49 -3.81 14.54
N ALA A 250 -28.29 -3.66 13.98
CA ALA A 250 -27.06 -3.31 14.68
C ALA A 250 -26.90 -1.80 14.96
N ASN A 251 -27.88 -0.96 14.59
CA ASN A 251 -27.82 0.51 14.65
C ASN A 251 -26.59 1.09 13.93
N VAL A 252 -26.25 0.53 12.77
CA VAL A 252 -25.20 1.08 11.90
C VAL A 252 -25.87 1.86 10.75
N PRO A 253 -25.49 3.14 10.51
CA PRO A 253 -26.04 3.90 9.40
C PRO A 253 -25.61 3.26 8.07
N ALA A 254 -26.58 3.01 7.20
CA ALA A 254 -26.37 2.47 5.87
C ALA A 254 -27.17 3.26 4.82
N GLU A 255 -26.55 3.52 3.68
CA GLU A 255 -27.13 4.23 2.54
C GLU A 255 -26.92 3.42 1.26
N GLU A 256 -27.77 3.68 0.27
CA GLU A 256 -27.54 3.18 -1.09
C GLU A 256 -26.45 4.04 -1.75
N ALA A 257 -25.47 3.38 -2.37
CA ALA A 257 -24.33 4.03 -3.02
C ALA A 257 -24.71 4.70 -4.35
#